data_AF-A0A968Q5H4-F1
#
_entry.id   AF-A0A968Q5H4-F1
#
_cell.length_a   1.000
_cell.length_b   1.000
_cell.length_c   1.000
_cell.angle_alpha   90.00
_cell.angle_beta   90.00
_cell.angle_gamma   90.00
#
_symmetry.space_group_name_H-M   'P 1'
#
loop_
_entity.id
_entity.type
_entity.pdbx_description
1 polymer ?
#
loop_
_entity_poly.entity_id
_entity_poly.type
_entity_poly.pdbx_seq_one_letter_code
_entity_poly.pdbx_strand_id
1 'polypeptide(L)'
;MQPTSTTYPVRLFIRHKAQQQIIAVLAASASEPSLDAQLFHDVVNTVLQPQAYPAIYESHASRDQAEVVEDEAANAIVSTYLHLWQRQQDAEIQRLNQLLQDH
;
A
#
# COMPACT_ATOMS: atom_id res chain seq x y z
N MET A 1 6.47 39.16 -12.25
CA MET A 1 7.19 37.88 -12.23
C MET A 1 6.42 36.95 -11.30
N GLN A 2 5.65 36.01 -11.83
CA GLN A 2 5.00 34.99 -11.01
C GLN A 2 6.06 33.92 -10.68
N PRO A 3 6.27 33.54 -9.41
CA PRO A 3 7.08 32.37 -9.11
C PRO A 3 6.36 31.15 -9.69
N THR A 4 7.06 30.39 -10.52
CA THR A 4 6.62 29.07 -10.96
C THR A 4 6.60 28.18 -9.73
N SER A 5 5.48 28.16 -9.00
CA SER A 5 5.23 27.23 -7.90
C SER A 5 5.50 25.83 -8.42
N THR A 6 6.64 25.28 -8.04
CA THR A 6 7.08 23.96 -8.47
C THR A 6 6.26 22.98 -7.65
N THR A 7 5.03 22.73 -8.10
CA THR A 7 4.13 21.80 -7.44
C THR A 7 4.66 20.39 -7.65
N TYR A 8 4.98 19.68 -6.57
CA TYR A 8 5.46 18.30 -6.62
C TYR A 8 4.27 17.34 -6.53
N PRO A 9 3.92 16.61 -7.61
CA PRO A 9 2.83 15.64 -7.57
C PRO A 9 3.26 14.38 -6.81
N VAL A 10 2.65 14.17 -5.64
CA VAL A 10 2.86 13.03 -4.74
C VAL A 10 2.08 11.82 -5.25
N ARG A 11 2.62 10.98 -6.15
CA ARG A 11 1.93 9.73 -6.61
C ARG A 11 2.84 8.68 -7.21
N LEU A 12 3.89 9.09 -7.92
CA LEU A 12 4.60 8.21 -8.83
C LEU A 12 5.35 7.09 -8.11
N PHE A 13 5.79 7.33 -6.86
CA PHE A 13 6.65 6.40 -6.14
C PHE A 13 5.95 5.63 -5.02
N ILE A 14 4.75 6.01 -4.58
CA ILE A 14 4.07 5.37 -3.44
C ILE A 14 3.89 3.87 -3.69
N ARG A 15 3.31 3.51 -4.84
CA ARG A 15 3.07 2.11 -5.21
C ARG A 15 4.38 1.33 -5.33
N HIS A 16 5.39 1.94 -5.94
CA HIS A 16 6.69 1.29 -6.13
C HIS A 16 7.40 1.05 -4.79
N LYS A 17 7.45 2.07 -3.91
CA LYS A 17 8.01 1.99 -2.55
C LYS A 17 7.31 0.90 -1.73
N ALA A 18 5.98 0.91 -1.71
CA ALA A 18 5.20 -0.09 -0.98
C ALA A 18 5.46 -1.52 -1.51
N GLN A 19 5.49 -1.70 -2.83
CA GLN A 19 5.74 -3.00 -3.43
C GLN A 19 7.13 -3.55 -3.08
N GLN A 20 8.18 -2.73 -3.15
CA GLN A 20 9.55 -3.15 -2.81
C GLN A 20 9.66 -3.55 -1.33
N GLN A 21 9.04 -2.78 -0.42
CA GLN A 21 9.03 -3.10 1.01
C GLN A 21 8.31 -4.42 1.29
N ILE A 22 7.14 -4.65 0.68
CA ILE A 22 6.41 -5.92 0.85
C ILE A 22 7.24 -7.10 0.34
N ILE A 23 7.82 -7.00 -0.85
CA ILE A 23 8.67 -8.06 -1.41
C ILE A 23 9.84 -8.36 -0.47
N ALA A 24 10.49 -7.33 0.08
CA ALA A 24 11.59 -7.51 1.02
C ALA A 24 11.13 -8.24 2.31
N VAL A 25 9.97 -7.87 2.86
CA VAL A 25 9.41 -8.52 4.06
C VAL A 25 9.02 -9.98 3.77
N LEU A 26 8.35 -10.23 2.65
CA LEU A 26 7.97 -11.59 2.25
C LEU A 26 9.19 -12.47 2.01
N ALA A 27 10.24 -11.94 1.36
CA ALA A 27 11.49 -12.67 1.11
C ALA A 27 12.24 -13.04 2.40
N ALA A 28 12.09 -12.24 3.46
CA ALA A 28 12.64 -12.57 4.78
C ALA A 28 11.79 -13.61 5.54
N SER A 29 10.53 -13.80 5.17
CA SER A 29 9.54 -14.56 5.95
C SER A 29 9.18 -15.92 5.34
N ALA A 30 9.31 -16.09 4.02
CA ALA A 30 8.82 -17.27 3.30
C ALA A 30 9.89 -17.90 2.39
N SER A 31 9.82 -19.23 2.23
CA SER A 31 10.64 -19.97 1.26
C SER A 31 10.28 -19.66 -0.20
N GLU A 32 9.08 -19.13 -0.46
CA GLU A 32 8.63 -18.65 -1.78
C GLU A 32 7.85 -17.34 -1.62
N PRO A 33 8.52 -16.17 -1.69
CA PRO A 33 7.86 -14.88 -1.56
C PRO A 33 7.11 -14.53 -2.85
N SER A 34 5.81 -14.78 -2.89
CA SER A 34 4.95 -14.30 -3.96
C SER A 34 4.09 -13.14 -3.45
N LEU A 35 4.27 -11.98 -4.06
CA LEU A 35 3.35 -10.86 -3.90
C LEU A 35 2.03 -11.21 -4.61
N ASP A 36 0.95 -11.34 -3.84
CA ASP A 36 -0.40 -11.35 -4.41
C ASP A 36 -0.68 -9.98 -5.06
N ALA A 37 -0.62 -9.94 -6.39
CA ALA A 37 -0.81 -8.73 -7.18
C ALA A 37 -2.24 -8.18 -7.09
N GLN A 38 -3.24 -9.05 -6.91
CA GLN A 38 -4.64 -8.65 -6.80
C GLN A 38 -4.89 -8.01 -5.44
N LEU A 39 -4.48 -8.68 -4.35
CA LEU A 39 -4.58 -8.12 -3.00
C LEU A 39 -3.82 -6.80 -2.90
N PHE A 40 -2.62 -6.72 -3.48
CA PHE A 40 -1.85 -5.48 -3.50
C PHE A 40 -2.57 -4.37 -4.25
N HIS A 41 -3.18 -4.66 -5.41
CA HIS A 41 -3.94 -3.69 -6.18
C HIS A 41 -5.15 -3.16 -5.38
N ASP A 42 -5.89 -4.06 -4.73
CA ASP A 42 -7.07 -3.71 -3.94
C ASP A 42 -6.68 -2.84 -2.74
N VAL A 43 -5.62 -3.20 -2.02
CA VAL A 43 -5.09 -2.39 -0.89
C VAL A 43 -4.65 -1.01 -1.36
N VAL A 44 -3.90 -0.92 -2.46
CA VAL A 44 -3.49 0.38 -3.02
C VAL A 44 -4.70 1.23 -3.36
N ASN A 45 -5.71 0.65 -4.01
CA ASN A 45 -6.92 1.38 -4.39
C ASN A 45 -7.76 1.81 -3.18
N THR A 46 -7.77 1.04 -2.09
CA THR A 46 -8.48 1.38 -0.86
C THR A 46 -7.74 2.44 -0.04
N VAL A 47 -6.42 2.30 0.12
CA VAL A 47 -5.62 3.23 0.93
C VAL A 47 -5.47 4.58 0.23
N LEU A 48 -5.28 4.59 -1.10
CA LEU A 48 -5.13 5.81 -1.88
C LEU A 48 -6.45 6.44 -2.30
N GLN A 49 -7.59 6.08 -1.69
CA GLN A 49 -8.83 6.80 -1.96
C GLN A 49 -8.71 8.26 -1.48
N PRO A 50 -9.23 9.24 -2.23
CA PRO A 50 -9.20 10.65 -1.83
C PRO A 50 -9.81 10.90 -0.44
N GLN A 51 -10.76 10.05 -0.03
CA GLN A 51 -11.43 10.12 1.27
C GLN A 51 -10.55 9.56 2.41
N ALA A 52 -9.70 8.59 2.11
CA ALA A 52 -8.82 7.94 3.09
C ALA A 52 -7.50 8.69 3.26
N TYR A 53 -6.96 9.27 2.17
CA TYR A 53 -5.67 9.96 2.15
C TYR A 53 -5.72 11.25 1.31
N PRO A 54 -6.37 12.32 1.81
CA PRO A 54 -6.51 13.58 1.07
C PRO A 54 -5.16 14.28 0.83
N ALA A 55 -4.19 14.11 1.72
CA ALA A 55 -2.86 14.74 1.61
C ALA A 55 -2.09 14.39 0.32
N ILE A 56 -2.41 13.25 -0.33
CA ILE A 56 -1.83 12.79 -1.60
C ILE A 56 -2.44 13.54 -2.81
N TYR A 57 -3.50 14.30 -2.58
CA TYR A 57 -4.22 15.11 -3.57
C TYR A 57 -3.94 16.61 -3.41
N GLU A 58 -3.17 17.00 -2.40
CA GLU A 58 -2.81 18.38 -2.12
C GLU A 58 -1.52 18.78 -2.83
N SER A 59 -1.41 20.08 -3.13
CA SER A 59 -0.18 20.66 -3.68
C SER A 59 0.80 20.93 -2.55
N HIS A 60 1.96 20.25 -2.57
CA HIS A 60 3.00 20.46 -1.57
C HIS A 60 3.98 21.56 -1.98
N ALA A 61 4.38 22.37 -1.01
CA ALA A 61 5.26 23.52 -1.24
C ALA A 61 6.73 23.12 -1.44
N SER A 62 7.11 21.90 -1.05
CA SER A 62 8.47 21.38 -1.15
C SER A 62 8.48 19.89 -1.49
N ARG A 63 9.59 19.44 -2.07
CA ARG A 63 9.84 18.01 -2.35
C ARG A 63 9.88 17.19 -1.06
N ASP A 64 10.47 17.72 0.01
CA ASP A 64 10.59 17.00 1.28
C ASP A 64 9.20 16.71 1.90
N GLN A 65 8.28 17.68 1.85
CA GLN A 65 6.90 17.47 2.31
C GLN A 65 6.17 16.43 1.46
N ALA A 66 6.35 16.49 0.14
CA ALA A 66 5.82 15.49 -0.78
C ALA A 66 6.35 14.09 -0.44
N GLU A 67 7.64 13.95 -0.19
CA GLU A 67 8.28 12.67 0.11
C GLU A 67 7.81 12.06 1.44
N VAL A 68 7.62 12.88 2.49
CA VAL A 68 7.06 12.41 3.77
C VAL A 68 5.67 11.81 3.57
N VAL A 69 4.80 12.51 2.82
CA VAL A 69 3.45 12.01 2.51
C VAL A 69 3.50 10.74 1.65
N GLU A 70 4.44 10.65 0.71
CA GLU A 70 4.63 9.43 -0.08
C GLU A 70 5.05 8.24 0.80
N ASP A 71 5.96 8.46 1.75
CA ASP A 71 6.44 7.42 2.66
C ASP A 71 5.36 6.98 3.65
N GLU A 72 4.59 7.92 4.20
CA GLU A 72 3.44 7.61 5.07
C GLU A 72 2.41 6.77 4.33
N ALA A 73 2.06 7.15 3.09
CA ALA A 73 1.11 6.40 2.28
C ALA A 73 1.64 5.01 1.90
N ALA A 74 2.93 4.91 1.57
CA ALA A 74 3.57 3.62 1.26
C ALA A 74 3.55 2.70 2.49
N ASN A 75 3.88 3.23 3.67
CA ASN A 75 3.84 2.48 4.94
C ASN A 75 2.42 1.99 5.26
N ALA A 76 1.39 2.82 5.03
CA ALA A 76 0.01 2.43 5.24
C ALA A 76 -0.43 1.28 4.30
N ILE A 77 0.02 1.30 3.04
CA ILE A 77 -0.21 0.18 2.10
C ILE A 77 0.49 -1.09 2.60
N VAL A 78 1.75 -0.99 3.00
CA VAL A 78 2.55 -2.13 3.47
C VAL A 78 1.93 -2.76 4.70
N SER A 79 1.57 -1.95 5.71
CA SER A 79 0.96 -2.44 6.94
C SER A 79 -0.38 -3.12 6.68
N THR A 80 -1.21 -2.52 5.82
CA THR A 80 -2.53 -3.07 5.46
C THR A 80 -2.39 -4.38 4.70
N TYR A 81 -1.47 -4.43 3.72
CA TYR A 81 -1.20 -5.64 2.96
C TYR A 81 -0.72 -6.78 3.85
N LEU A 82 0.30 -6.53 4.69
CA LEU A 82 0.85 -7.56 5.57
C LEU A 82 -0.18 -8.08 6.58
N HIS A 83 -1.03 -7.19 7.10
CA HIS A 83 -2.10 -7.57 8.00
C HIS A 83 -3.12 -8.50 7.31
N LEU A 84 -3.54 -8.16 6.09
CA LEU A 84 -4.48 -9.00 5.31
C LEU A 84 -3.84 -10.33 4.89
N TRP A 85 -2.59 -10.29 4.44
CA TRP A 85 -1.82 -11.48 4.07
C TRP A 85 -1.68 -12.44 5.26
N GLN A 86 -1.34 -11.93 6.45
CA GLN A 86 -1.24 -12.75 7.65
C GLN A 86 -2.60 -13.34 8.06
N ARG A 87 -3.69 -12.56 7.93
CA ARG A 87 -5.05 -13.07 8.20
C ARG A 87 -5.50 -14.13 7.20
N GLN A 88 -5.11 -14.05 5.93
CA GLN A 88 -5.38 -15.11 4.94
C GLN A 88 -4.65 -16.43 5.27
N GLN A 89 -3.52 -16.34 5.96
CA GLN A 89 -2.79 -17.52 6.45
C GLN A 89 -3.34 -18.07 7.77
N ASP A 90 -4.28 -17.37 8.40
CA ASP A 90 -4.91 -17.84 9.62
C ASP A 90 -5.77 -19.08 9.34
N ALA A 91 -5.45 -20.18 10.03
CA ALA A 91 -6.11 -21.47 9.86
C ALA A 91 -7.61 -21.41 10.16
N GLU A 92 -8.05 -20.47 11.00
CA GLU A 92 -9.47 -20.29 11.33
C GLU A 92 -10.23 -19.66 10.15
N ILE A 93 -9.64 -18.68 9.46
CA ILE A 93 -10.20 -18.07 8.25
C ILE A 93 -10.22 -19.07 7.09
N GLN A 94 -9.18 -19.91 6.96
CA GLN A 94 -9.16 -20.96 5.94
C GLN A 94 -10.27 -21.99 6.15
N ARG A 95 -10.53 -22.40 7.40
CA ARG A 95 -11.67 -23.28 7.72
C ARG A 95 -13.01 -22.62 7.41
N LEU A 96 -13.17 -21.35 7.76
CA LEU A 96 -14.42 -20.62 7.50
C LEU A 96 -14.68 -20.50 5.99
N ASN A 97 -13.66 -20.18 5.20
CA ASN A 97 -13.77 -20.08 3.74
C ASN A 97 -14.09 -21.43 3.09
N GLN A 98 -13.53 -22.54 3.59
CA GLN A 98 -13.90 -23.88 3.12
C GLN A 98 -15.39 -24.20 3.37
N LEU A 99 -15.90 -23.89 4.57
CA LEU A 99 -17.31 -24.11 4.90
C LEU A 99 -18.28 -23.29 4.05
N LEU A 100 -17.86 -22.11 3.58
CA LEU A 100 -18.65 -21.25 2.70
C LEU A 100 -18.60 -21.69 1.22
N GLN A 101 -17.63 -22.51 0.83
CA GLN A 101 -17.49 -23.04 -0.53
C GLN A 101 -18.18 -24.41 -0.73
N ASP A 102 -18.46 -25.15 0.35
CA ASP A 102 -19.18 -26.44 0.33
C ASP A 102 -20.72 -26.30 0.36
N HIS A 103 -21.26 -25.11 0.14
CA HIS A 103 -22.69 -24.79 0.05
C HIS A 103 -23.05 -24.14 -1.29
#